data_AF-A0A0A2SW42-F1
#
_entry.id   AF-A0A0A2SW42-F1
#
_cell.length_a   1.000
_cell.length_b   1.000
_cell.length_c   1.000
_cell.angle_alpha   90.00
_cell.angle_beta   90.00
_cell.angle_gamma   90.00
#
_symmetry.space_group_name_H-M   'P 1'
#
loop_
_entity.id
_entity.type
_entity.pdbx_description
1 polymer ?
#
loop_
_entity_poly.entity_id
_entity_poly.type
_entity_poly.pdbx_seq_one_letter_code
_entity_poly.pdbx_strand_id
1 'polypeptide(L)'
;MAQTRKSRKQPEYSHIACTFQGGGALGAYQTGILHALNEAGYHPHWYVGTSIGAINAAIAAGNEANERIQQGYKVGKEAIQ
;
A
#
# COMPACT_ATOMS: atom_id res chain seq x y z
N MET A 1 16.39 8.13 3.77
CA MET A 1 16.12 6.81 3.17
C MET A 1 16.00 5.80 4.30
N ALA A 2 14.87 5.11 4.43
CA ALA A 2 14.71 4.09 5.47
C ALA A 2 15.69 2.94 5.20
N GLN A 3 16.64 2.72 6.09
CA GLN A 3 17.58 1.60 6.00
C GLN A 3 16.81 0.31 6.31
N THR A 4 16.32 -0.38 5.28
CA THR A 4 15.77 -1.72 5.44
C THR A 4 16.94 -2.68 5.62
N ARG A 5 17.19 -3.11 6.87
CA ARG A 5 18.20 -4.14 7.17
C ARG A 5 17.95 -5.38 6.29
N LYS A 6 18.82 -5.63 5.32
CA LYS A 6 18.92 -6.93 4.66
C LYS A 6 19.14 -7.99 5.74
N SER A 7 18.38 -9.08 5.70
CA SER A 7 18.33 -10.18 6.68
C SER A 7 17.40 -9.99 7.87
N ARG A 8 16.15 -10.41 7.70
CA ARG A 8 15.44 -11.28 8.66
C ARG A 8 14.65 -12.30 7.85
N LYS A 9 14.64 -13.56 8.32
CA LYS A 9 13.94 -14.71 7.72
C LYS A 9 12.62 -14.27 7.07
N GLN A 10 12.30 -14.84 5.90
CA GLN A 10 10.95 -14.72 5.32
C GLN A 10 9.93 -14.90 6.45
N PRO A 11 8.93 -14.01 6.57
CA PRO A 11 7.95 -14.08 7.65
C PRO A 11 7.40 -15.50 7.76
N GLU A 12 7.29 -16.00 8.99
CA GLU A 12 6.85 -17.37 9.30
C GLU A 12 5.42 -17.69 8.80
N TYR A 13 4.71 -16.67 8.32
CA TYR A 13 3.36 -16.76 7.83
C TYR A 13 3.31 -16.95 6.31
N SER A 14 2.61 -18.00 5.88
CA SER A 14 2.34 -18.27 4.46
C SER A 14 1.55 -17.16 3.77
N HIS A 15 0.80 -16.36 4.53
CA HIS A 15 0.01 -15.25 4.02
C HIS A 15 0.14 -14.02 4.89
N ILE A 16 0.21 -12.86 4.24
CA ILE A 16 0.24 -11.55 4.89
C ILE A 16 -0.87 -10.69 4.30
N ALA A 17 -1.62 -10.01 5.17
CA ALA A 17 -2.58 -8.99 4.80
C ALA A 17 -2.04 -7.58 5.10
N CYS A 18 -2.35 -6.63 4.22
CA CYS A 18 -2.11 -5.20 4.43
C CYS A 18 -3.47 -4.49 4.61
N THR A 19 -3.62 -3.75 5.70
CA THR A 19 -4.88 -3.10 6.08
C THR A 19 -4.79 -1.59 5.97
N PHE A 20 -5.69 -0.97 5.22
CA PHE A 20 -5.81 0.47 5.04
C PHE A 20 -6.98 1.01 5.87
N GLN A 21 -6.66 1.76 6.91
CA GLN A 21 -7.69 2.43 7.71
C GLN A 21 -8.33 3.58 6.94
N GLY A 22 -9.60 3.86 7.19
CA GLY A 22 -10.22 5.12 6.80
C GLY A 22 -9.70 6.33 7.59
N GLY A 23 -10.08 7.55 7.17
CA GLY A 23 -9.67 8.81 7.79
C GLY A 23 -9.34 9.86 6.73
N GLY A 24 -10.08 10.97 6.74
CA GLY A 24 -10.33 11.85 5.59
C GLY A 24 -9.17 12.60 4.93
N ALA A 25 -7.91 12.32 5.24
CA ALA A 25 -6.78 13.08 4.66
C ALA A 25 -5.50 12.28 4.35
N LEU A 26 -5.45 10.96 4.57
CA LEU A 26 -4.19 10.20 4.53
C LEU A 26 -4.05 9.19 3.38
N GLY A 27 -4.88 9.29 2.33
CA GLY A 27 -4.79 8.37 1.18
C GLY A 27 -3.41 8.37 0.50
N ALA A 28 -2.76 9.53 0.40
CA ALA A 28 -1.41 9.66 -0.15
C ALA A 28 -0.33 8.97 0.71
N TYR A 29 -0.46 8.98 2.04
CA TYR A 29 0.47 8.28 2.93
C TYR A 29 0.41 6.76 2.75
N GLN A 30 -0.80 6.22 2.52
CA GLN A 30 -0.99 4.80 2.27
C GLN A 30 -0.34 4.35 0.95
N THR A 31 -0.36 5.19 -0.09
CA THR A 31 0.39 4.98 -1.34
C THR A 31 1.91 4.96 -1.10
N GLY A 32 2.43 5.83 -0.24
CA GLY A 32 3.84 5.83 0.15
C GLY A 32 4.28 4.54 0.86
N ILE A 33 3.42 3.96 1.70
CA ILE A 33 3.67 2.66 2.34
C ILE A 33 3.77 1.55 1.29
N LEU A 34 2.85 1.52 0.31
CA LEU A 34 2.90 0.55 -0.79
C LEU A 34 4.19 0.66 -1.60
N HIS A 35 4.70 1.88 -1.80
CA HIS A 35 6.00 2.12 -2.44
C HIS A 35 7.15 1.50 -1.66
N ALA A 36 7.24 1.81 -0.37
CA ALA A 36 8.29 1.29 0.49
C ALA A 36 8.25 -0.24 0.61
N LEU A 37 7.06 -0.84 0.66
CA LEU A 37 6.90 -2.30 0.65
C LEU A 37 7.40 -2.91 -0.66
N ASN A 38 7.10 -2.28 -1.80
CA ASN A 38 7.57 -2.74 -3.10
C ASN A 38 9.10 -2.65 -3.22
N GLU A 39 9.70 -1.53 -2.79
CA GLU A 39 11.17 -1.38 -2.74
C GLU A 39 11.84 -2.39 -1.81
N ALA A 40 11.16 -2.80 -0.73
CA ALA A 40 11.61 -3.83 0.18
C ALA A 40 11.41 -5.27 -0.34
N GLY A 41 10.81 -5.46 -1.52
CA GLY A 41 10.47 -6.78 -2.07
C GLY A 41 9.36 -7.49 -1.28
N TYR A 42 8.49 -6.72 -0.61
CA TYR A 42 7.41 -7.24 0.21
C TYR A 42 6.07 -7.12 -0.52
N HIS A 43 5.42 -8.25 -0.74
CA HIS A 43 4.17 -8.33 -1.49
C HIS A 43 3.07 -8.94 -0.62
N PRO A 44 2.14 -8.11 -0.08
CA PRO A 44 0.98 -8.61 0.61
C PRO A 44 0.13 -9.51 -0.30
N HIS A 45 -0.43 -10.57 0.28
CA HIS A 45 -1.33 -11.49 -0.40
C HIS A 45 -2.76 -10.97 -0.41
N TRP A 46 -3.11 -10.21 0.64
CA TRP A 46 -4.44 -9.66 0.84
C TRP A 46 -4.34 -8.16 1.12
N TYR A 47 -5.30 -7.41 0.59
CA TYR A 47 -5.51 -6.01 0.90
C TYR A 47 -6.89 -5.85 1.50
N VAL A 48 -6.97 -5.15 2.63
CA VAL A 48 -8.21 -4.88 3.33
C VAL A 48 -8.31 -3.37 3.53
N GLY A 49 -9.49 -2.79 3.39
CA GLY A 49 -9.65 -1.36 3.60
C GLY A 49 -11.03 -0.96 4.05
N THR A 50 -11.11 0.15 4.80
CA THR A 50 -12.37 0.74 5.27
C THR A 50 -12.51 2.18 4.79
N SER A 51 -13.70 2.57 4.33
CA SER A 51 -13.96 3.93 3.80
C SER A 51 -12.96 4.30 2.70
N ILE A 52 -12.25 5.44 2.78
CA ILE A 52 -11.19 5.82 1.81
C ILE A 52 -10.08 4.76 1.70
N GLY A 53 -9.82 4.01 2.77
CA GLY A 53 -8.88 2.90 2.75
C GLY A 53 -9.33 1.74 1.84
N ALA A 54 -10.64 1.58 1.61
CA ALA A 54 -11.15 0.57 0.67
C ALA A 54 -10.78 0.90 -0.79
N ILE A 55 -10.75 2.18 -1.15
CA ILE A 55 -10.30 2.62 -2.48
C ILE A 55 -8.82 2.30 -2.67
N ASN A 56 -7.99 2.59 -1.66
CA ASN A 56 -6.57 2.25 -1.70
C ASN A 56 -6.32 0.73 -1.72
N ALA A 57 -7.13 -0.05 -0.99
CA ALA A 57 -7.10 -1.51 -1.06
C ALA A 57 -7.42 -2.02 -2.47
N ALA A 58 -8.46 -1.47 -3.11
CA ALA A 58 -8.85 -1.83 -4.47
C ALA A 58 -7.76 -1.47 -5.49
N ILE A 59 -7.13 -0.31 -5.36
CA ILE A 59 -6.01 0.09 -6.22
C ILE A 59 -4.81 -0.83 -6.02
N ALA A 60 -4.47 -1.17 -4.77
CA ALA A 60 -3.35 -2.03 -4.44
C ALA A 60 -3.51 -3.47 -4.95
N ALA A 61 -4.74 -3.98 -4.94
CA ALA A 61 -5.09 -5.33 -5.38
C ALA A 61 -5.32 -5.42 -6.90
N GLY A 62 -5.89 -4.38 -7.52
CA GLY A 62 -6.34 -4.40 -8.91
C GLY A 62 -5.34 -3.88 -9.94
N ASN A 63 -4.14 -3.46 -9.52
CA ASN A 63 -3.11 -2.93 -10.42
C ASN A 63 -1.77 -3.61 -10.15
N GLU A 64 -0.96 -3.72 -11.21
CA GLU A 64 0.40 -4.23 -11.10
C GLU A 64 1.27 -3.37 -10.19
N ALA A 65 2.38 -3.94 -9.72
CA ALA A 65 3.22 -3.32 -8.70
C ALA A 65 3.73 -1.91 -9.04
N ASN A 66 4.05 -1.70 -10.32
CA ASN A 66 4.48 -0.45 -10.91
C ASN A 66 3.33 0.55 -11.14
N GLU A 67 2.10 0.06 -11.31
CA GLU A 67 0.94 0.87 -11.69
C GLU A 67 0.13 1.35 -10.49
N ARG A 68 0.00 0.52 -9.44
CA ARG A 68 -0.80 0.86 -8.24
C ARG A 68 -0.36 2.15 -7.56
N ILE A 69 0.92 2.50 -7.66
CA ILE A 69 1.49 3.71 -7.04
C ILE A 69 1.03 4.95 -7.79
N GLN A 70 1.13 4.92 -9.12
CA GLN A 70 0.67 6.01 -9.98
C GLN A 70 -0.82 6.23 -9.81
N GLN A 71 -1.59 5.15 -9.73
CA GLN A 71 -3.03 5.23 -9.53
C GLN A 71 -3.40 5.78 -8.15
N GLY A 72 -2.71 5.35 -7.09
CA GLY A 72 -2.88 5.91 -5.75
C GLY A 72 -2.55 7.40 -5.66
N TYR A 73 -1.51 7.88 -6.36
CA TYR A 73 -1.19 9.31 -6.44
C TYR A 73 -2.25 10.14 -7.18
N LYS A 74 -2.89 9.59 -8.21
CA LYS A 74 -3.97 10.29 -8.93
C LYS A 74 -5.16 10.52 -8.01
N VAL A 75 -5.65 9.46 -7.36
CA VAL A 75 -6.78 9.53 -6.41
C VAL A 75 -6.46 10.46 -5.24
N GLY A 76 -5.24 10.41 -4.71
CA GLY A 76 -4.82 11.33 -3.64
C GLY A 76 -4.85 12.80 -4.03
N LYS A 77 -4.55 13.14 -5.30
CA LYS A 77 -4.61 14.53 -5.80
C LYS A 77 -6.04 15.02 -6.00
N GLU A 78 -6.93 14.15 -6.49
CA GLU A 78 -8.35 14.47 -6.70
C GLU A 78 -9.09 14.68 -5.36
N ALA A 79 -8.70 13.96 -4.30
CA ALA A 79 -9.32 14.07 -2.99
C ALA A 79 -8.95 15.34 -2.18
N ILE A 80 -7.95 16.12 -2.64
CA ILE A 80 -7.49 17.37 -1.99
C ILE A 80 -8.07 18.62 -2.69
N GLN A 81 -8.77 18.46 -3.81
CA GLN A 81 -9.57 19.51 -4.45
C GLN A 81 -10.95 19.60 -3.82
#